data_AF-A0A517VMR7-F1
#
_entry.id   AF-A0A517VMR7-F1
#
_cell.length_a   1.000
_cell.length_b   1.000
_cell.length_c   1.000
_cell.angle_alpha   90.00
_cell.angle_beta   90.00
_cell.angle_gamma   90.00
#
_symmetry.space_group_name_H-M   'P 1'
#
loop_
_entity.id
_entity.type
_entity.pdbx_description
1 polymer ?
#
loop_
_entity_poly.entity_id
_entity_poly.type
_entity_poly.pdbx_seq_one_letter_code
_entity_poly.pdbx_strand_id
1 'polypeptide(L)' 'MTTTVTVEAHCDYNSTQVEIVLQDGTKTIIQDGQSHELHVHDDRSVTVREIDKVPEVLETAAMSALRPAGPLSAECPD' A
#
# COMPACT_ATOMS: atom_id res chain seq x y z
N MET A 1 -19.17 -14.81 16.13
CA MET A 1 -19.34 -15.74 14.99
C MET A 1 -18.17 -15.48 14.04
N THR A 2 -17.53 -16.52 13.50
CA THR A 2 -16.36 -16.36 12.62
C THR A 2 -16.75 -16.72 11.20
N THR A 3 -16.41 -15.85 10.25
CA THR A 3 -16.60 -16.10 8.81
C THR A 3 -15.23 -16.18 8.14
N THR A 4 -15.01 -17.24 7.38
CA THR A 4 -13.83 -17.35 6.52
C THR A 4 -14.18 -16.82 5.14
N VAL A 5 -13.35 -15.90 4.64
CA VAL A 5 -13.49 -15.31 3.30
C VAL A 5 -12.24 -15.63 2.51
N THR A 6 -12.40 -16.30 1.38
CA THR A 6 -11.31 -16.56 0.43
C THR A 6 -11.43 -15.57 -0.71
N VAL A 7 -10.37 -14.80 -0.95
CA VAL A 7 -10.27 -13.87 -2.07
C VAL A 7 -9.27 -14.45 -3.06
N GLU A 8 -9.71 -14.70 -4.28
CA GLU A 8 -8.88 -15.17 -5.38
C GLU A 8 -8.75 -14.03 -6.40
N ALA A 9 -7.53 -13.62 -6.71
CA ALA A 9 -7.29 -12.56 -7.67
C ALA A 9 -7.23 -13.13 -9.09
N HIS A 10 -8.07 -12.56 -9.96
CA HIS A 10 -8.06 -12.79 -11.39
C HIS A 10 -8.03 -11.44 -12.10
N CYS A 11 -6.82 -10.90 -12.26
CA CYS A 11 -6.58 -9.54 -12.75
C CYS A 11 -5.38 -9.55 -13.70
N ASP A 12 -5.18 -8.48 -14.47
CA ASP A 12 -4.02 -8.39 -15.36
C ASP A 12 -2.73 -8.26 -14.54
N TYR A 13 -1.88 -9.29 -14.56
CA TYR A 13 -0.61 -9.33 -13.82
C TYR A 13 0.31 -8.13 -14.10
N ASN A 14 0.22 -7.49 -15.26
CA ASN A 14 1.11 -6.38 -15.58
C ASN A 14 0.56 -5.00 -15.17
N SER A 15 -0.76 -4.87 -15.05
CA SER A 15 -1.41 -3.55 -14.96
C SER A 15 -2.18 -3.36 -13.65
N THR A 16 -2.71 -4.43 -13.08
CA THR A 16 -3.66 -4.38 -11.97
C THR A 16 -3.27 -5.33 -10.84
N GLN A 17 -3.77 -5.05 -9.64
CA GLN A 17 -3.62 -5.89 -8.46
C GLN A 17 -4.87 -5.76 -7.59
N VAL A 18 -5.14 -6.74 -6.74
CA VAL A 18 -6.29 -6.70 -5.83
C VAL A 18 -5.82 -6.26 -4.44
N GLU A 19 -6.42 -5.19 -3.92
CA GLU A 19 -6.23 -4.72 -2.56
C GLU A 19 -7.39 -5.20 -1.68
N ILE A 20 -7.04 -5.87 -0.59
CA ILE A 20 -7.94 -6.31 0.47
C ILE A 20 -7.69 -5.43 1.68
N VAL A 21 -8.70 -4.67 2.10
CA VAL A 21 -8.64 -3.76 3.24
C VAL A 21 -9.60 -4.22 4.32
N LEU A 22 -9.06 -4.50 5.50
CA LEU A 22 -9.85 -4.76 6.70
C LEU A 22 -10.21 -3.45 7.40
N GLN A 23 -11.29 -3.46 8.17
CA GLN A 23 -11.75 -2.30 8.95
C GLN A 23 -10.67 -1.72 9.89
N ASP A 24 -9.78 -2.55 10.41
CA ASP A 24 -8.64 -2.14 11.26
C ASP A 24 -7.53 -1.40 10.48
N GLY A 25 -7.67 -1.24 9.16
CA GLY A 25 -6.70 -0.58 8.29
C GLY A 25 -5.60 -1.51 7.75
N THR A 26 -5.61 -2.79 8.13
CA THR A 26 -4.71 -3.80 7.55
C THR A 26 -5.00 -3.96 6.07
N LYS A 27 -3.94 -3.89 5.26
CA LYS A 27 -4.00 -4.02 3.81
C LYS A 27 -3.20 -5.24 3.36
N THR A 28 -3.80 -6.03 2.48
CA THR A 28 -3.12 -7.13 1.80
C THR A 28 -3.28 -6.93 0.30
N ILE A 29 -2.18 -7.01 -0.43
CA ILE A 29 -2.18 -6.99 -1.90
C ILE A 29 -1.96 -8.41 -2.40
N ILE A 30 -2.80 -8.84 -3.32
CA ILE A 30 -2.62 -10.10 -4.06
C ILE A 30 -2.61 -9.83 -5.57
N GLN A 31 -1.83 -10.63 -6.29
CA GLN A 31 -1.71 -10.58 -7.75
C GLN A 31 -2.44 -11.74 -8.41
N ASP A 32 -2.54 -11.69 -9.74
CA ASP A 32 -3.10 -12.78 -10.55
C ASP A 32 -2.60 -14.16 -10.13
N GLY A 33 -3.53 -15.09 -9.99
CA GLY A 33 -3.25 -16.47 -9.59
C GLY A 33 -2.89 -16.63 -8.10
N GLN A 34 -2.88 -15.55 -7.31
CA GLN A 34 -2.74 -15.62 -5.86
C GLN A 34 -4.11 -15.60 -5.19
N SER A 35 -4.20 -16.31 -4.08
CA SER A 35 -5.35 -16.31 -3.20
C SER A 35 -4.94 -15.96 -1.78
N HIS A 36 -5.86 -15.34 -1.05
CA HIS A 36 -5.68 -15.04 0.35
C HIS A 36 -6.94 -15.42 1.13
N GLU A 37 -6.74 -16.19 2.19
CA GLU A 37 -7.78 -16.56 3.13
C GLU A 37 -7.75 -15.60 4.32
N LEU A 38 -8.90 -14.99 4.62
CA LEU A 38 -9.10 -14.12 5.76
C LEU A 38 -10.09 -14.72 6.74
N HIS A 39 -9.70 -14.71 8.01
CA HIS A 39 -10.59 -15.04 9.12
C HIS A 39 -11.16 -13.75 9.69
N VAL A 40 -12.44 -13.51 9.40
CA VAL A 40 -13.16 -12.33 9.88
C VAL A 40 -13.91 -12.70 11.15
N HIS A 41 -13.48 -12.10 12.26
CA HIS A 41 -14.06 -12.29 13.58
C HIS A 41 -14.90 -11.07 13.96
N ASP A 42 -16.09 -11.33 14.52
CA ASP A 42 -17.04 -10.31 14.97
C ASP A 42 -17.45 -9.37 13.81
N ASP A 43 -18.27 -8.33 14.04
CA ASP A 43 -18.87 -7.43 13.02
C ASP A 43 -17.87 -6.59 12.19
N ARG A 44 -16.73 -7.18 11.78
CA ARG A 44 -15.70 -6.59 10.95
C ARG A 44 -16.08 -6.63 9.48
N SER A 45 -15.87 -5.51 8.81
CA SER A 45 -16.03 -5.40 7.35
C SER A 45 -14.71 -5.65 6.62
N VAL A 46 -14.78 -6.36 5.49
CA VAL A 46 -13.68 -6.51 4.53
C VAL A 46 -14.07 -5.85 3.23
N THR A 47 -13.18 -5.01 2.70
CA THR A 47 -13.34 -4.37 1.38
C THR A 47 -12.32 -4.96 0.43
N VAL A 48 -12.78 -5.44 -0.73
CA VAL A 48 -11.92 -5.98 -1.79
C VAL A 48 -12.10 -5.10 -3.01
N ARG A 49 -11.00 -4.62 -3.60
CA ARG A 49 -11.03 -3.81 -4.82
C ARG A 49 -9.83 -4.10 -5.71
N GLU A 50 -10.04 -4.04 -7.01
CA GLU A 50 -8.95 -4.00 -7.99
C GLU A 50 -8.42 -2.56 -8.09
N ILE A 51 -7.10 -2.43 -8.10
CA ILE A 51 -6.39 -1.16 -8.26
C ILE A 51 -5.29 -1.30 -9.30
N ASP A 52 -4.94 -0.21 -9.97
CA ASP A 52 -3.78 -0.15 -10.85
C ASP A 52 -2.48 -0.37 -10.07
N LYS A 53 -1.53 -1.08 -10.68
CA LYS A 53 -0.17 -1.20 -10.16
C LYS A 53 0.50 0.17 -10.27
N VAL A 54 0.70 0.84 -9.14
CA VAL A 54 1.53 2.03 -9.11
C VAL A 54 2.99 1.58 -9.24
N PRO A 55 3.73 2.03 -10.26
CA PRO A 55 5.15 1.69 -10.35
C PRO A 55 5.87 2.30 -9.15
N GLU A 56 6.66 1.48 -8.45
CA GLU A 56 7.40 1.79 -7.20
C GLU A 56 8.34 3.01 -7.30
N VAL A 57 8.47 3.60 -8.49
CA VAL A 57 9.30 4.78 -8.79
C VAL A 57 8.81 6.09 -8.18
N LEU A 58 7.61 6.14 -7.60
CA LEU A 58 7.07 7.38 -7.00
C LEU A 58 7.25 7.51 -5.48
N GLU A 59 7.51 6.43 -4.74
CA GLU A 59 7.60 6.50 -3.27
C GLU A 59 8.94 7.08 -2.77
N THR A 60 10.00 7.01 -3.58
CA THR A 60 11.33 7.57 -3.23
C THR A 60 11.45 9.07 -3.53
N ALA A 61 10.50 9.67 -4.26
CA ALA A 61 10.55 11.09 -4.62
C ALA A 61 10.08 12.02 -3.48
N ALA A 62 9.24 11.54 -2.57
CA ALA A 62 8.70 12.38 -1.49
C ALA A 62 9.68 12.57 -0.30
N MET A 63 10.68 11.69 -0.12
CA MET A 63 11.66 11.80 0.96
C MET A 63 12.94 12.60 0.61
N SER A 64 13.18 12.94 -0.67
CA SER A 64 14.36 13.73 -1.06
C SER A 64 14.13 15.24 -1.18
N ALA A 65 12.89 15.74 -1.01
CA ALA A 65 12.54 17.16 -1.24
C ALA A 65 12.48 18.05 0.03
N LEU A 66 12.87 17.54 1.21
CA LEU A 66 12.87 18.32 2.47
C LEU A 66 14.25 18.30 3.15
N ARG A 67 15.29 18.80 2.48
CA ARG A 67 16.40 19.45 3.20
C ARG A 67 16.23 20.96 3.06
N PRO A 68 15.86 21.68 4.12
CA PRO A 68 15.79 23.14 4.07
C PRO A 68 17.17 23.71 3.79
N ALA A 69 17.22 24.69 2.89
CA ALA A 69 18.37 25.57 2.70
C ALA A 69 18.78 26.13 4.08
N GLY A 70 19.92 25.65 4.59
CA GLY A 70 20.52 26.23 5.78
C GLY A 70 20.93 27.68 5.49
N PRO A 71 20.69 28.63 6.41
CA PRO A 71 20.97 30.02 6.18
C PRO A 71 22.48 30.23 6.03
N LEU A 72 22.85 31.03 5.02
CA LEU A 72 24.16 31.66 4.91
C LEU A 72 24.48 32.39 6.22
N SER A 73 25.38 31.83 7.02
CA SER A 73 26.16 32.52 8.05
C SER A 73 27.62 32.14 7.75
N ALA A 74 28.37 32.98 7.03
CA ALA A 74 29.05 34.16 7.55
C ALA A 74 30.12 33.80 8.59
N GLU A 75 31.17 33.10 8.18
CA GLU A 75 32.46 33.10 8.90
C GLU A 75 33.60 33.17 7.87
N CYS A 76 34.20 34.35 7.76
CA CYS A 76 35.54 34.56 7.21
C CYS A 76 36.47 34.68 8.42
N PRO A 77 37.53 33.86 8.50
CA PRO A 77 38.73 34.29 9.20
C PRO A 77 39.96 34.30 8.28
N ASP A 78 40.79 35.29 8.58
CA ASP A 78 42.08 35.73 8.02
C ASP A 78 43.08 34.60 7.69
#